data_AF-A0A7S2K6U4-F1
#
_entry.id   AF-A0A7S2K6U4-F1
#
_cell.length_a   1.000
_cell.length_b   1.000
_cell.length_c   1.000
_cell.angle_alpha   90.00
_cell.angle_beta   90.00
_cell.angle_gamma   90.00
#
_symmetry.space_group_name_H-M   'P 1'
#
loop_
_entity.id
_entity.type
_entity.pdbx_description
1 polymer ?
#
loop_
_entity_poly.entity_id
_entity_poly.type
_entity_poly.pdbx_seq_one_letter_code
_entity_poly.pdbx_strand_id
1 'polypeptide(L)'
;DAASSADANSKRAVNYARFVFSEICSSLGVAYNDLGRADEALEEHQRALALRQETVGKSHPSVAECFNNLGAVYHGRGAFEKASDHYEKALEQLTAAAGGRQEGVYVALTLYNIGVCRAGLGHVREADAALRKALELA
;
A
#
# COMPACT_ATOMS: atom_id res chain seq x y z
N ASP A 1 8.38 34.50 -16.26
CA ASP A 1 7.58 35.56 -15.62
C ASP A 1 7.05 35.17 -14.25
N ALA A 2 6.91 36.15 -13.36
CA ALA A 2 6.55 35.99 -11.95
C ALA A 2 5.18 35.29 -11.72
N ALA A 3 4.27 35.39 -12.69
CA ALA A 3 2.97 34.71 -12.65
C ALA A 3 3.10 33.18 -12.74
N SER A 4 4.04 32.68 -13.56
CA SER A 4 4.33 31.24 -13.69
C SER A 4 5.00 30.67 -12.43
N SER A 5 5.87 31.46 -11.77
CA SER A 5 6.48 31.05 -10.49
C SER A 5 5.50 31.08 -9.31
N ALA A 6 4.55 32.01 -9.29
CA ALA A 6 3.52 32.08 -8.25
C ALA A 6 2.55 30.88 -8.33
N ASP A 7 2.13 30.50 -9.54
CA ASP A 7 1.30 29.31 -9.78
C ASP A 7 2.05 28.01 -9.40
N ALA A 8 3.33 27.91 -9.73
CA ALA A 8 4.17 26.76 -9.35
C ALA A 8 4.35 26.64 -7.82
N ASN A 9 4.52 27.76 -7.11
CA ASN A 9 4.62 27.76 -5.64
C ASN A 9 3.29 27.38 -4.98
N SER A 10 2.16 27.84 -5.52
CA SER A 10 0.83 27.45 -5.06
C SER A 10 0.60 25.94 -5.22
N LYS A 11 0.92 25.38 -6.38
CA LYS A 11 0.83 23.94 -6.65
C LYS A 11 1.71 23.11 -5.71
N ARG A 12 2.95 23.56 -5.44
CA ARG A 12 3.85 22.89 -4.49
C ARG A 12 3.29 22.88 -3.07
N ALA A 13 2.74 24.00 -2.61
CA ALA A 13 2.13 24.09 -1.28
C ALA A 13 0.93 23.15 -1.14
N VAL A 14 0.06 23.08 -2.16
CA VAL A 14 -1.09 22.17 -2.18
C VAL A 14 -0.64 20.71 -2.15
N ASN A 15 0.35 20.32 -2.98
CA ASN A 15 0.85 18.94 -3.01
C ASN A 15 1.55 18.56 -1.71
N TYR A 16 2.27 19.49 -1.08
CA TYR A 16 2.87 19.25 0.24
C TYR A 16 1.79 19.01 1.30
N ALA A 17 0.72 19.84 1.32
CA ALA A 17 -0.39 19.64 2.24
C ALA A 17 -1.10 18.29 2.01
N ARG A 18 -1.33 17.89 0.75
CA ARG A 18 -1.88 16.56 0.41
C ARG A 18 -0.99 15.43 0.90
N PHE A 19 0.33 15.54 0.70
CA PHE A 19 1.30 14.56 1.17
C PHE A 19 1.22 14.40 2.69
N VAL A 20 1.32 15.51 3.43
CA VAL A 20 1.21 15.49 4.90
C VAL A 20 -0.12 14.89 5.36
N PHE A 21 -1.23 15.28 4.73
CA PHE A 21 -2.54 14.72 5.07
C PHE A 21 -2.62 13.21 4.79
N SER A 22 -1.99 12.73 3.73
CA SER A 22 -1.93 11.30 3.43
C SER A 22 -1.15 10.50 4.48
N GLU A 23 -0.06 11.05 5.03
CA GLU A 23 0.70 10.42 6.11
C GLU A 23 -0.11 10.36 7.41
N ILE A 24 -0.89 11.41 7.71
CA ILE A 24 -1.79 11.45 8.86
C ILE A 24 -2.86 10.38 8.73
N CYS A 25 -3.55 10.30 7.58
CA CYS A 25 -4.55 9.26 7.31
C CYS A 25 -3.95 7.86 7.40
N SER A 26 -2.75 7.63 6.83
CA SER A 26 -2.07 6.33 6.96
C SER A 26 -1.83 5.95 8.43
N SER A 27 -1.32 6.90 9.22
CA SER A 27 -1.04 6.69 10.64
C SER A 27 -2.31 6.45 11.47
N LEU A 28 -3.39 7.17 11.18
CA LEU A 28 -4.70 6.94 11.82
C LEU A 28 -5.26 5.56 11.44
N GLY A 29 -5.10 5.14 10.19
CA GLY A 29 -5.52 3.81 9.74
C GLY A 29 -4.86 2.69 10.52
N VAL A 30 -3.54 2.79 10.74
CA VAL A 30 -2.79 1.83 11.59
C VAL A 30 -3.34 1.85 13.02
N ALA A 31 -3.48 3.04 13.63
CA ALA A 31 -3.98 3.15 15.00
C ALA A 31 -5.40 2.58 15.16
N TYR A 32 -6.30 2.82 14.21
CA TYR A 32 -7.64 2.23 14.23
C TYR A 32 -7.61 0.72 14.05
N ASN A 33 -6.74 0.19 13.19
CA ASN A 33 -6.58 -1.25 13.04
C ASN A 33 -6.12 -1.90 14.36
N ASP A 34 -5.14 -1.31 15.05
CA ASP A 34 -4.65 -1.79 16.34
C ASP A 34 -5.72 -1.73 17.45
N LEU A 35 -6.67 -0.79 17.33
CA LEU A 35 -7.84 -0.67 18.21
C LEU A 35 -8.99 -1.62 17.83
N GLY A 36 -8.84 -2.44 16.78
CA GLY A 36 -9.91 -3.31 16.25
C GLY A 36 -11.02 -2.55 15.51
N ARG A 37 -10.82 -1.26 15.23
CA ARG A 37 -11.74 -0.37 14.52
C ARG A 37 -11.53 -0.46 13.01
N ALA A 38 -11.85 -1.63 12.47
CA ALA A 38 -11.46 -1.99 11.11
C ALA A 38 -12.13 -1.14 10.02
N ASP A 39 -13.38 -0.72 10.22
CA ASP A 39 -14.08 0.09 9.22
C ASP A 39 -13.47 1.51 9.14
N GLU A 40 -13.14 2.12 10.28
CA GLU A 40 -12.40 3.40 10.30
C GLU A 40 -10.98 3.26 9.73
N ALA A 41 -10.30 2.14 9.99
CA ALA A 41 -8.99 1.88 9.41
C ALA A 41 -9.03 1.82 7.88
N LEU A 42 -10.04 1.13 7.31
CA LEU A 42 -10.25 1.07 5.86
C LEU A 42 -10.52 2.46 5.27
N GLU A 43 -11.35 3.26 5.94
CA GLU A 43 -11.67 4.61 5.47
C GLU A 43 -10.41 5.49 5.40
N GLU A 44 -9.60 5.50 6.46
CA GLU A 44 -8.39 6.34 6.50
C GLU A 44 -7.32 5.85 5.51
N HIS A 45 -7.13 4.53 5.35
CA HIS A 45 -6.22 4.01 4.32
C HIS A 45 -6.70 4.29 2.89
N GLN A 46 -8.01 4.30 2.63
CA GLN A 46 -8.56 4.72 1.33
C GLN A 46 -8.34 6.21 1.05
N ARG A 47 -8.48 7.08 2.06
CA ARG A 47 -8.16 8.51 1.93
C ARG A 47 -6.67 8.71 1.63
N ALA A 48 -5.79 8.03 2.37
CA ALA A 48 -4.35 8.08 2.13
C ALA A 48 -4.00 7.62 0.69
N LEU A 49 -4.62 6.54 0.22
CA LEU A 49 -4.45 6.01 -1.14
C LEU A 49 -4.82 7.06 -2.20
N ALA A 50 -5.99 7.68 -2.08
CA ALA A 50 -6.45 8.69 -3.04
C ALA A 50 -5.48 9.88 -3.11
N LEU A 51 -5.06 10.40 -1.95
CA LEU A 51 -4.13 11.51 -1.87
C LEU A 51 -2.76 11.16 -2.46
N ARG A 52 -2.22 9.98 -2.16
CA ARG A 52 -0.93 9.54 -2.72
C ARG A 52 -1.02 9.37 -4.24
N GLN A 53 -2.10 8.80 -4.77
CA GLN A 53 -2.30 8.70 -6.22
C GLN A 53 -2.35 10.06 -6.91
N GLU A 54 -3.02 11.06 -6.30
CA GLU A 54 -3.06 12.43 -6.82
C GLU A 54 -1.69 13.14 -6.76
N THR A 55 -0.89 12.84 -5.74
CA THR A 55 0.33 13.62 -5.45
C THR A 55 1.56 13.06 -6.16
N VAL A 56 1.72 11.73 -6.19
CA VAL A 56 2.92 11.06 -6.72
C VAL A 56 2.64 10.11 -7.89
N GLY A 57 1.35 9.92 -8.25
CA GLY A 57 0.93 9.02 -9.31
C GLY A 57 0.77 7.57 -8.85
N LYS A 58 0.08 6.75 -9.66
CA LYS A 58 -0.36 5.40 -9.29
C LYS A 58 0.79 4.41 -9.07
N SER A 59 1.86 4.53 -9.84
CA SER A 59 3.01 3.60 -9.80
C SER A 59 4.04 3.92 -8.72
N HIS A 60 3.79 4.92 -7.86
CA HIS A 60 4.74 5.26 -6.81
C HIS A 60 4.69 4.20 -5.68
N PRO A 61 5.84 3.78 -5.10
CA PRO A 61 5.88 2.76 -4.04
C PRO A 61 4.98 3.05 -2.83
N SER A 62 4.78 4.32 -2.47
CA SER A 62 3.87 4.70 -1.38
C SER A 62 2.38 4.40 -1.66
N VAL A 63 1.99 4.26 -2.94
CA VAL A 63 0.65 3.79 -3.32
C VAL A 63 0.53 2.28 -3.04
N ALA A 64 1.59 1.51 -3.31
CA ALA A 64 1.63 0.08 -2.98
C ALA A 64 1.56 -0.16 -1.46
N GLU A 65 2.21 0.68 -0.66
CA GLU A 65 2.11 0.63 0.80
C GLU A 65 0.65 0.78 1.28
N CYS A 66 -0.12 1.72 0.72
CA CYS A 66 -1.54 1.85 1.05
C CYS A 66 -2.34 0.60 0.73
N PHE A 67 -2.08 -0.05 -0.41
CA PHE A 67 -2.71 -1.32 -0.75
C PHE A 67 -2.33 -2.44 0.23
N ASN A 68 -1.06 -2.51 0.66
CA ASN A 68 -0.63 -3.43 1.71
C ASN A 68 -1.38 -3.19 3.03
N ASN A 69 -1.54 -1.93 3.45
CA ASN A 69 -2.24 -1.60 4.68
C ASN A 69 -3.73 -1.97 4.60
N LEU A 70 -4.40 -1.70 3.48
CA LEU A 70 -5.77 -2.17 3.24
C LEU A 70 -5.87 -3.70 3.30
N GLY A 71 -4.91 -4.41 2.69
CA GLY A 71 -4.82 -5.86 2.76
C GLY A 71 -4.68 -6.36 4.20
N ALA A 72 -3.86 -5.70 5.02
CA ALA A 72 -3.64 -6.06 6.42
C ALA A 72 -4.91 -5.93 7.26
N VAL A 73 -5.71 -4.88 7.04
CA VAL A 73 -7.00 -4.72 7.75
C VAL A 73 -7.97 -5.84 7.36
N TYR A 74 -8.07 -6.19 6.07
CA TYR A 74 -8.92 -7.32 5.65
C TYR A 74 -8.43 -8.67 6.18
N HIS A 75 -7.11 -8.88 6.19
CA HIS A 75 -6.50 -10.07 6.75
C HIS A 75 -6.83 -10.22 8.24
N GLY A 76 -6.73 -9.13 9.02
CA GLY A 76 -7.10 -9.11 10.43
C GLY A 76 -8.57 -9.51 10.70
N ARG A 77 -9.46 -9.31 9.72
CA ARG A 77 -10.87 -9.74 9.78
C ARG A 77 -11.11 -11.16 9.25
N GLY A 78 -10.07 -11.88 8.83
CA GLY A 78 -10.18 -13.18 8.17
C GLY A 78 -10.74 -13.13 6.74
N ALA A 79 -10.84 -11.94 6.14
CA ALA A 79 -11.31 -11.77 4.76
C ALA A 79 -10.14 -11.98 3.77
N PHE A 80 -9.62 -13.20 3.73
CA PHE A 80 -8.36 -13.53 3.05
C PHE A 80 -8.41 -13.30 1.53
N GLU A 81 -9.56 -13.49 0.87
CA GLU A 81 -9.71 -13.19 -0.56
C GLU A 81 -9.53 -11.68 -0.83
N LYS A 82 -10.22 -10.83 -0.06
CA LYS A 82 -10.09 -9.37 -0.18
C LYS A 82 -8.69 -8.89 0.18
N ALA A 83 -8.07 -9.49 1.20
CA ALA A 83 -6.70 -9.19 1.56
C ALA A 83 -5.74 -9.50 0.40
N SER A 84 -5.87 -10.69 -0.20
CA SER A 84 -5.08 -11.10 -1.36
C SER A 84 -5.24 -10.14 -2.54
N ASP A 85 -6.46 -9.74 -2.89
CA ASP A 85 -6.71 -8.77 -3.97
C ASP A 85 -5.96 -7.44 -3.76
N HIS A 86 -5.92 -6.96 -2.51
CA HIS A 86 -5.21 -5.74 -2.17
C HIS A 86 -3.69 -5.93 -2.21
N TYR A 87 -3.16 -7.04 -1.71
CA TYR A 87 -1.73 -7.34 -1.80
C TYR A 87 -1.26 -7.54 -3.25
N GLU A 88 -2.07 -8.17 -4.10
CA GLU A 88 -1.74 -8.34 -5.52
C GLU A 88 -1.68 -7.00 -6.27
N LYS A 89 -2.58 -6.06 -5.94
CA LYS A 89 -2.48 -4.66 -6.44
C LYS A 89 -1.22 -3.96 -5.96
N ALA A 90 -0.82 -4.16 -4.71
CA ALA A 90 0.44 -3.62 -4.19
C ALA A 90 1.65 -4.17 -4.97
N LEU A 91 1.66 -5.49 -5.21
CA LEU A 91 2.71 -6.17 -5.96
C LEU A 91 2.79 -5.66 -7.40
N GLU A 92 1.65 -5.47 -8.06
CA GLU A 92 1.59 -4.90 -9.41
C GLU A 92 2.24 -3.50 -9.45
N GLN A 93 1.90 -2.61 -8.52
CA GLN A 93 2.50 -1.26 -8.48
C GLN A 93 4.01 -1.30 -8.22
N LEU A 94 4.48 -2.18 -7.33
CA LEU A 94 5.91 -2.32 -7.05
C LEU A 94 6.69 -2.86 -8.26
N THR A 95 6.13 -3.84 -8.97
CA THR A 95 6.78 -4.44 -10.15
C THR A 95 6.70 -3.55 -11.39
N ALA A 96 5.68 -2.70 -11.52
CA ALA A 96 5.58 -1.73 -12.60
C ALA A 96 6.56 -0.55 -12.45
N ALA A 97 6.98 -0.25 -11.22
CA ALA A 97 7.96 0.79 -10.93
C ALA A 97 9.42 0.39 -11.23
N ALA A 98 9.65 -0.87 -11.64
CA ALA A 98 10.94 -1.54 -11.58
C ALA A 98 12.08 -0.80 -12.30
N GLY A 99 12.90 -0.16 -11.47
CA GLY A 99 14.17 0.47 -11.84
C GLY A 99 15.23 0.48 -10.73
N GLY A 100 14.99 -0.10 -9.54
CA GLY A 100 15.95 0.00 -8.43
C GLY A 100 15.88 -1.08 -7.34
N ARG A 101 17.01 -1.24 -6.63
CA ARG A 101 17.29 -2.26 -5.59
C ARG A 101 16.43 -2.14 -4.31
N GLN A 102 15.78 -1.01 -4.06
CA GLN A 102 14.95 -0.76 -2.86
C GLN A 102 13.58 -1.46 -2.91
N GLU A 103 13.18 -1.98 -4.07
CA GLU A 103 11.89 -2.67 -4.25
C GLU A 103 11.90 -4.10 -3.68
N GLY A 104 13.07 -4.74 -3.55
CA GLY A 104 13.17 -6.14 -3.11
C GLY A 104 12.50 -6.42 -1.77
N VAL A 105 12.72 -5.54 -0.78
CA VAL A 105 12.15 -5.70 0.57
C VAL A 105 10.63 -5.55 0.58
N TYR A 106 10.08 -4.55 -0.12
CA TYR A 106 8.63 -4.34 -0.19
C TYR A 106 7.93 -5.43 -1.01
N VAL A 107 8.57 -5.90 -2.09
CA VAL A 107 8.08 -7.02 -2.88
C VAL A 107 8.10 -8.30 -2.05
N ALA A 108 9.16 -8.58 -1.30
CA ALA A 108 9.26 -9.73 -0.41
C ALA A 108 8.15 -9.71 0.66
N LEU A 109 7.95 -8.58 1.34
CA LEU A 109 6.88 -8.43 2.32
C LEU A 109 5.48 -8.65 1.72
N THR A 110 5.24 -8.07 0.54
CA THR A 110 3.95 -8.22 -0.15
C THR A 110 3.70 -9.68 -0.55
N LEU A 111 4.71 -10.37 -1.07
CA LEU A 111 4.65 -11.79 -1.41
C LEU A 111 4.44 -12.68 -0.18
N TYR A 112 5.08 -12.33 0.94
CA TYR A 112 4.83 -13.01 2.22
C TYR A 112 3.36 -12.92 2.62
N ASN A 113 2.78 -11.71 2.60
CA ASN A 113 1.38 -11.51 2.96
C ASN A 113 0.40 -12.25 2.02
N ILE A 114 0.69 -12.27 0.71
CA ILE A 114 -0.06 -13.08 -0.27
C ILE A 114 0.03 -14.57 0.08
N GLY A 115 1.23 -15.06 0.40
CA GLY A 115 1.45 -16.45 0.80
C GLY A 115 0.64 -16.84 2.04
N VAL A 116 0.61 -15.97 3.05
CA VAL A 116 -0.20 -16.17 4.26
C VAL A 116 -1.69 -16.21 3.94
N CYS A 117 -2.20 -15.28 3.11
CA CYS A 117 -3.61 -15.29 2.70
C CYS A 117 -3.98 -16.58 1.97
N ARG A 118 -3.15 -17.01 1.01
CA ARG A 118 -3.36 -18.24 0.25
C ARG A 118 -3.33 -19.49 1.12
N ALA A 119 -2.46 -19.52 2.13
CA ALA A 119 -2.46 -20.60 3.13
C ALA A 119 -3.78 -20.62 3.92
N GLY A 120 -4.28 -19.45 4.34
CA GLY A 120 -5.57 -19.31 5.01
C GLY A 120 -6.77 -19.77 4.16
N LEU A 121 -6.69 -19.64 2.84
CA LEU A 121 -7.68 -20.13 1.87
C LEU A 121 -7.53 -21.61 1.51
N GLY A 122 -6.49 -22.29 2.00
CA GLY A 122 -6.19 -23.68 1.65
C GLY A 122 -5.49 -23.86 0.29
N HIS A 123 -5.06 -22.78 -0.36
CA HIS A 123 -4.28 -22.80 -1.61
C HIS A 123 -2.80 -23.08 -1.35
N VAL A 124 -2.50 -24.22 -0.73
CA VAL A 124 -1.18 -24.53 -0.14
C VAL A 124 -0.03 -24.45 -1.14
N ARG A 125 -0.23 -24.89 -2.38
CA ARG A 125 0.83 -24.83 -3.43
C ARG A 125 1.16 -23.39 -3.81
N GLU A 126 0.15 -22.55 -3.94
CA GLU A 126 0.36 -21.15 -4.30
C GLU A 126 0.96 -20.35 -3.14
N ALA A 127 0.64 -20.75 -1.90
CA ALA A 127 1.28 -20.21 -0.70
C ALA A 127 2.78 -20.54 -0.66
N ASP A 128 3.17 -21.82 -0.84
CA ASP A 128 4.59 -22.23 -0.89
C ASP A 128 5.37 -21.45 -1.97
N ALA A 129 4.81 -21.34 -3.17
CA ALA A 129 5.43 -20.60 -4.26
C ALA A 129 5.64 -19.11 -3.91
N ALA A 130 4.64 -18.46 -3.32
CA ALA A 130 4.75 -17.05 -2.92
C ALA A 130 5.78 -16.84 -1.80
N LEU A 131 5.79 -17.71 -0.79
CA LEU A 131 6.72 -17.64 0.34
C LEU A 131 8.17 -17.90 -0.06
N ARG A 132 8.42 -18.85 -0.97
CA ARG A 132 9.76 -19.09 -1.52
C ARG A 132 10.29 -17.87 -2.26
N LYS A 133 9.47 -17.28 -3.12
CA LYS A 133 9.84 -16.07 -3.85
C LYS A 133 10.07 -14.87 -2.91
N ALA A 134 9.30 -14.76 -1.82
CA ALA A 134 9.54 -13.76 -0.79
C ALA A 134 10.93 -13.93 -0.14
N LEU A 135 11.30 -15.16 0.21
CA LEU A 135 12.59 -15.48 0.82
C LEU A 135 13.77 -15.22 -0.12
N GLU A 136 13.61 -15.45 -1.43
CA GLU A 136 14.64 -15.15 -2.44
C GLU A 136 14.96 -13.66 -2.57
N LEU A 137 14.04 -12.78 -2.16
CA LEU A 137 14.13 -11.33 -2.30
C LEU A 137 14.45 -10.59 -0.98
N ALA A 138 14.53 -11.32 0.14
CA ALA A 138 14.84 -10.82 1.48
C ALA A 138 16.35 -10.78 1.75
#